data_AF-A0A496WRY8-F1
#
_entry.id   AF-A0A496WRY8-F1
#
_cell.length_a   1.000
_cell.length_b   1.000
_cell.length_c   1.000
_cell.angle_alpha   90.00
_cell.angle_beta   90.00
_cell.angle_gamma   90.00
#
_symmetry.space_group_name_H-M   'P 1'
#
loop_
_entity.id
_entity.type
_entity.pdbx_description
1 polymer ?
#
loop_
_entity_poly.entity_id
_entity_poly.type
_entity_poly.pdbx_seq_one_letter_code
_entity_poly.pdbx_strand_id
1 'polypeptide(L)'
;MKCLIVTTHPLNDSLCKLLGKYVENKLTQIGHEVTIEDLYAESFEPALTVSERESYYGESYDSSNIAEQVSRLQDAEALVLLFPTWWFGFPAMLKGWFDRVWGPGIAYDHASDFGPIKPRL
;
A
#
# COMPACT_ATOMS: atom_id res chain seq x y z
N MET A 1 7.03 -6.92 -16.15
CA MET A 1 5.98 -6.22 -15.39
C MET A 1 6.60 -5.56 -14.18
N LYS A 2 5.99 -4.50 -13.68
CA LYS A 2 6.34 -3.80 -12.44
C LYS A 2 5.58 -4.42 -11.27
N CYS A 3 6.32 -4.93 -10.30
CA CYS A 3 5.78 -5.59 -9.12
C CYS A 3 6.09 -4.77 -7.87
N LEU A 4 5.06 -4.41 -7.11
CA LEU A 4 5.22 -3.81 -5.79
C LEU A 4 5.07 -4.89 -4.72
N ILE A 5 6.09 -5.07 -3.90
CA ILE A 5 6.05 -5.94 -2.72
C ILE A 5 5.94 -5.07 -1.48
N VAL A 6 4.78 -5.07 -0.83
CA VAL A 6 4.58 -4.39 0.45
C VAL A 6 4.85 -5.38 1.57
N THR A 7 5.87 -5.12 2.39
CA THR A 7 6.22 -5.96 3.53
C THR A 7 5.85 -5.29 4.85
N THR A 8 5.33 -6.07 5.79
CA THR A 8 4.87 -5.54 7.08
C THR A 8 5.26 -6.47 8.21
N HIS A 9 6.44 -6.24 8.79
CA HIS A 9 6.88 -6.94 10.00
C HIS A 9 7.95 -6.12 10.74
N PRO A 10 7.88 -5.95 12.07
CA PRO A 10 8.84 -5.14 12.84
C PRO A 10 10.23 -5.79 12.98
N LEU A 11 10.29 -7.12 12.99
CA LEU A 11 11.56 -7.87 13.09
C LEU A 11 12.21 -8.09 11.71
N ASN A 12 13.49 -7.75 11.61
CA ASN A 12 14.31 -7.89 10.39
C ASN A 12 14.65 -9.34 10.02
N ASP A 13 14.62 -10.24 10.99
CA ASP A 13 14.90 -11.68 10.86
C ASP A 13 13.63 -12.55 10.80
N SER A 14 12.47 -11.93 10.63
CA SER A 14 11.20 -12.66 10.54
C SER A 14 11.06 -13.51 9.27
N LEU A 15 10.19 -14.52 9.34
CA LEU A 15 9.81 -15.31 8.17
C LEU A 15 9.23 -14.44 7.05
N CYS A 16 8.48 -13.38 7.38
CA CYS A 16 7.94 -12.44 6.39
C CYS A 16 9.07 -11.73 5.60
N LYS A 17 10.13 -11.29 6.28
CA LYS A 17 11.30 -10.69 5.63
C LYS A 17 12.06 -11.69 4.77
N LEU A 18 12.22 -12.92 5.24
CA LEU A 18 12.87 -13.98 4.49
C LEU A 18 12.08 -14.33 3.21
N LEU A 19 10.76 -14.48 3.32
CA LEU A 19 9.89 -14.73 2.17
C LEU A 19 9.84 -13.53 1.22
N GLY A 20 9.91 -12.28 1.72
CA GLY A 20 10.03 -11.09 0.88
C GLY A 20 11.25 -11.09 -0.02
N LYS A 21 12.43 -11.35 0.55
CA LYS A 21 13.66 -11.51 -0.23
C LYS A 21 13.57 -12.67 -1.22
N TYR A 22 12.92 -13.77 -0.84
CA TYR A 22 12.73 -14.90 -1.75
C TYR A 22 11.86 -14.52 -2.96
N VAL A 23 10.73 -13.84 -2.72
CA VAL A 23 9.80 -13.40 -3.78
C VAL A 23 10.46 -12.37 -4.69
N GLU A 24 11.13 -11.37 -4.13
CA GLU A 24 11.91 -10.38 -4.88
C GLU A 24 12.89 -11.07 -5.83
N ASN A 25 13.74 -11.95 -5.29
CA ASN A 25 14.73 -12.67 -6.10
C ASN A 25 14.08 -13.48 -7.23
N LYS A 26 12.94 -14.12 -6.97
CA LYS A 26 12.24 -14.92 -7.98
C LYS A 26 11.62 -14.07 -9.08
N LEU A 27 10.98 -12.96 -8.73
CA LEU A 27 10.38 -12.04 -9.69
C LEU A 27 11.45 -11.38 -10.57
N THR A 28 12.55 -10.94 -9.97
CA THR A 28 13.69 -10.37 -10.70
C THR A 28 14.32 -11.40 -11.64
N GLN A 29 14.50 -12.66 -11.20
CA GLN A 29 15.08 -13.73 -12.03
C GLN A 29 14.29 -14.03 -13.30
N ILE A 30 12.97 -13.85 -13.28
CA ILE A 30 12.10 -14.09 -14.44
C ILE A 30 11.82 -12.80 -15.24
N GLY A 31 12.54 -11.70 -14.95
CA GLY A 31 12.53 -10.48 -15.74
C GLY A 31 11.48 -9.42 -15.35
N HIS A 32 10.93 -9.49 -14.13
CA HIS A 32 10.09 -8.40 -13.60
C HIS A 32 10.94 -7.30 -12.96
N GLU A 33 10.45 -6.07 -13.02
CA GLU A 33 10.96 -4.94 -12.24
C GLU A 33 10.28 -4.99 -10.88
N VAL A 34 11.05 -4.96 -9.79
CA VAL A 34 10.53 -5.14 -8.43
C VAL A 34 10.84 -3.91 -7.58
N THR A 35 9.82 -3.35 -6.96
CA THR A 35 9.95 -2.34 -5.91
C THR A 35 9.51 -2.95 -4.59
N ILE A 36 10.32 -2.78 -3.54
CA ILE A 36 9.97 -3.18 -2.18
C ILE A 36 9.55 -1.93 -1.41
N GLU A 37 8.42 -2.04 -0.72
CA GLU A 37 7.97 -1.07 0.26
C GLU A 37 7.93 -1.74 1.63
N ASP A 38 8.82 -1.30 2.51
CA ASP A 38 8.97 -1.84 3.85
C ASP A 38 8.39 -0.89 4.87
N LEU A 39 7.11 -1.09 5.21
CA LEU A 39 6.38 -0.13 6.05
C LEU A 39 7.03 0.12 7.42
N TYR A 40 7.72 -0.89 7.99
CA TYR A 40 8.42 -0.70 9.26
C TYR A 40 9.79 -0.04 9.09
N ALA A 41 10.56 -0.42 8.06
CA ALA A 41 11.87 0.20 7.83
C ALA A 41 11.75 1.65 7.35
N GLU A 42 10.69 1.97 6.61
CA GLU A 42 10.36 3.32 6.13
C GLU A 42 9.65 4.17 7.20
N SER A 43 9.40 3.62 8.39
CA SER A 43 8.67 4.32 9.47
C SER A 43 7.33 4.90 8.99
N PHE A 44 6.58 4.10 8.22
CA PHE A 44 5.27 4.50 7.73
C PHE A 44 4.33 4.78 8.90
N GLU A 45 3.65 5.93 8.87
CA GLU A 45 2.67 6.29 9.88
C GLU A 45 1.30 5.71 9.49
N PRO A 46 0.73 4.73 10.23
CA PRO A 46 -0.50 4.08 9.79
C PRO A 46 -1.77 4.86 10.10
N ALA A 47 -1.71 5.85 10.98
CA ALA A 47 -2.88 6.62 11.35
C ALA A 47 -3.25 7.62 10.25
N LEU A 48 -4.50 7.56 9.79
CA LEU A 48 -5.08 8.59 8.94
C LEU A 48 -5.00 9.95 9.64
N THR A 49 -4.51 10.95 8.93
CA THR A 49 -4.33 12.32 9.44
C THR A 49 -5.61 13.15 9.31
N VAL A 50 -5.63 14.31 9.98
CA VAL A 50 -6.76 15.25 9.90
C VAL A 50 -6.93 15.77 8.47
N SER A 51 -5.85 16.19 7.81
CA SER A 51 -5.93 16.77 6.45
C SER A 51 -6.38 15.74 5.41
N GLU A 52 -5.88 14.51 5.49
CA GLU A 52 -6.37 13.37 4.70
C GLU A 52 -7.88 13.15 4.92
N ARG A 53 -8.34 13.16 6.18
CA ARG A 53 -9.75 12.91 6.48
C ARG A 53 -10.68 14.07 6.08
N GLU A 54 -10.26 15.32 6.26
CA GLU A 54 -11.03 16.51 5.86
C GLU A 54 -11.19 16.59 4.34
N SER A 55 -10.15 16.21 3.59
CA SER A 55 -10.15 16.20 2.13
C SER A 55 -10.80 14.96 1.50
N TYR A 56 -11.15 13.93 2.29
CA TYR A 56 -11.60 12.63 1.79
C TYR A 56 -12.82 12.66 0.86
N TYR A 57 -13.69 13.67 0.97
CA TYR A 57 -14.84 13.88 0.08
C TYR A 57 -14.78 15.20 -0.69
N GLY A 58 -13.61 15.86 -0.66
CA GLY A 58 -13.37 17.10 -1.41
C GLY A 58 -13.05 16.82 -2.88
N GLU A 59 -12.70 17.88 -3.62
CA GLU A 59 -12.30 17.77 -5.03
C GLU A 59 -11.01 16.96 -5.21
N SER A 60 -10.10 17.02 -4.23
CA SER A 60 -8.85 16.28 -4.22
C SER A 60 -8.53 15.79 -2.80
N TYR A 61 -8.19 14.51 -2.69
CA TYR A 61 -7.66 13.92 -1.46
C TYR A 61 -6.23 14.38 -1.21
N ASP A 62 -5.93 14.82 0.01
CA ASP A 62 -4.58 15.22 0.42
C ASP A 62 -3.70 13.98 0.61
N SER A 63 -2.94 13.62 -0.43
CA SER A 63 -1.99 12.52 -0.40
C SER A 63 -0.54 13.00 -0.28
N SER A 64 -0.30 14.25 0.14
CA SER A 64 1.05 14.85 0.15
C SER A 64 2.04 14.07 1.03
N ASN A 65 1.59 13.60 2.19
CA ASN A 65 2.40 12.83 3.14
C ASN A 65 2.60 11.35 2.75
N ILE A 66 2.01 10.91 1.63
CA ILE A 66 2.08 9.53 1.13
C ILE A 66 2.37 9.47 -0.38
N ALA A 67 2.89 10.55 -0.95
CA ALA A 67 3.04 10.69 -2.40
C ALA A 67 3.92 9.59 -3.02
N GLU A 68 4.96 9.16 -2.30
CA GLU A 68 5.83 8.07 -2.75
C GLU A 68 5.10 6.73 -2.79
N GLN A 69 4.33 6.39 -1.75
CA GLN A 69 3.56 5.15 -1.67
C GLN A 69 2.46 5.11 -2.74
N VAL A 70 1.80 6.25 -2.98
CA VAL A 70 0.81 6.41 -4.05
C VAL A 70 1.45 6.19 -5.42
N SER A 71 2.60 6.80 -5.66
CA SER A 71 3.35 6.64 -6.93
C SER A 71 3.73 5.18 -7.18
N ARG A 72 4.28 4.50 -6.16
CA ARG A 72 4.65 3.07 -6.26
C ARG A 72 3.43 2.18 -6.50
N LEU A 73 2.29 2.47 -5.85
CA LEU A 73 1.05 1.72 -6.05
C LEU A 73 0.50 1.91 -7.47
N GLN A 74 0.50 3.13 -7.99
CA GLN A 74 -0.02 3.43 -9.34
C GLN A 74 0.89 2.92 -10.46
N ASP A 75 2.20 2.80 -10.21
CA ASP A 75 3.15 2.25 -11.18
C ASP A 75 3.16 0.71 -11.19
N ALA A 76 2.58 0.07 -10.17
CA ALA A 76 2.55 -1.38 -10.03
C ALA A 76 1.53 -2.03 -10.96
N GLU A 77 1.96 -3.05 -11.71
CA GLU A 77 1.09 -3.94 -12.48
C GLU A 77 0.73 -5.21 -11.69
N ALA A 78 1.46 -5.49 -10.60
CA ALA A 78 1.17 -6.57 -9.67
C ALA A 78 1.53 -6.15 -8.24
N LEU A 79 0.65 -6.45 -7.29
CA LEU A 79 0.83 -6.18 -5.86
C LEU A 79 1.00 -7.48 -5.09
N VAL A 80 2.08 -7.58 -4.30
CA VAL A 80 2.33 -8.68 -3.38
C VAL A 80 2.33 -8.14 -1.96
N LEU A 81 1.45 -8.68 -1.11
CA LEU A 81 1.34 -8.31 0.30
C LEU A 81 1.98 -9.39 1.17
N LEU A 82 3.02 -9.03 1.90
CA LEU A 82 3.75 -9.93 2.81
C LEU A 82 3.62 -9.47 4.25
N PHE A 83 2.75 -10.15 4.99
CA PHE A 83 2.41 -9.79 6.36
C PHE A 83 2.06 -11.04 7.18
N PRO A 84 2.30 -11.03 8.50
CA PRO A 84 1.73 -12.02 9.40
C PRO A 84 0.25 -11.73 9.63
N THR A 85 -0.59 -12.77 9.77
CA THR A 85 -1.97 -12.58 10.21
C THR A 85 -2.01 -12.24 11.70
N TRP A 86 -2.48 -11.04 12.05
CA TRP A 86 -2.68 -10.61 13.43
C TRP A 86 -4.16 -10.38 13.66
N TRP A 87 -4.72 -10.98 14.73
CA TRP A 87 -6.15 -10.90 15.04
C TRP A 87 -7.05 -11.20 13.83
N PHE A 88 -6.73 -12.28 13.10
CA PHE A 88 -7.46 -12.71 11.90
C PHE A 88 -7.49 -11.68 10.75
N GLY A 89 -6.58 -10.71 10.74
CA GLY A 89 -6.50 -9.69 9.70
C GLY A 89 -5.09 -9.17 9.45
N PHE A 90 -5.03 -7.99 8.83
CA PHE A 90 -3.79 -7.27 8.57
C PHE A 90 -3.19 -6.72 9.88
N PRO A 91 -1.85 -6.63 9.99
CA PRO A 91 -1.23 -5.74 10.96
C PRO A 91 -1.77 -4.32 10.82
N ALA A 92 -1.90 -3.60 11.94
CA ALA A 92 -2.37 -2.21 11.94
C ALA A 92 -1.58 -1.32 10.97
N MET A 93 -0.27 -1.59 10.83
CA MET A 93 0.61 -0.93 9.87
C MET A 93 0.11 -1.06 8.43
N LEU A 94 -0.19 -2.28 7.98
CA LEU A 94 -0.70 -2.55 6.64
C LEU A 94 -2.13 -2.03 6.47
N LYS A 95 -2.97 -2.15 7.50
CA LYS A 95 -4.33 -1.58 7.45
C LYS A 95 -4.31 -0.06 7.26
N GLY A 96 -3.41 0.64 7.95
CA GLY A 96 -3.19 2.08 7.78
C GLY A 96 -2.70 2.43 6.37
N TRP A 97 -1.86 1.58 5.77
CA TRP A 97 -1.44 1.74 4.39
C TRP A 97 -2.62 1.69 3.42
N PHE A 98 -3.55 0.74 3.60
CA PHE A 98 -4.80 0.75 2.84
C PHE A 98 -5.63 2.01 3.12
N ASP A 99 -5.79 2.41 4.38
CA ASP A 99 -6.63 3.57 4.73
C ASP A 99 -6.13 4.88 4.12
N ARG A 100 -4.82 5.03 4.01
CA ARG A 100 -4.18 6.27 3.54
C ARG A 100 -3.90 6.21 2.03
N VAL A 101 -3.27 5.14 1.54
CA VAL A 101 -2.74 5.04 0.17
C VAL A 101 -3.81 4.64 -0.84
N TRP A 102 -4.87 3.95 -0.42
CA TRP A 102 -6.00 3.60 -1.29
C TRP A 102 -7.12 4.63 -1.23
N GLY A 103 -6.77 5.89 -0.96
CA GLY A 103 -7.72 6.99 -0.87
C GLY A 103 -8.44 7.31 -2.18
N PRO A 104 -9.48 8.15 -2.13
CA PRO A 104 -10.23 8.57 -3.30
C PRO A 104 -9.36 9.37 -4.27
N GLY A 105 -9.61 9.20 -5.57
CA GLY A 105 -8.75 9.71 -6.65
C GLY A 105 -7.48 8.87 -6.90
N ILE A 106 -7.14 7.94 -5.99
CA ILE A 106 -6.02 7.02 -6.13
C ILE A 106 -6.52 5.63 -6.52
N ALA A 107 -7.18 4.92 -5.60
CA ALA A 107 -7.64 3.54 -5.84
C ALA A 107 -9.09 3.46 -6.34
N TYR A 108 -9.90 4.46 -6.03
CA TYR A 108 -11.30 4.55 -6.43
C TYR A 108 -11.75 6.01 -6.52
N ASP A 109 -12.87 6.27 -7.17
CA ASP A 109 -13.58 7.55 -7.13
C ASP A 109 -14.94 7.38 -6.43
N HIS A 110 -15.37 8.43 -5.72
CA HIS A 110 -16.75 8.51 -5.21
C HIS A 110 -17.74 8.57 -6.37
N ALA A 111 -18.91 7.95 -6.18
CA ALA A 111 -20.00 8.09 -7.13
C ALA A 111 -20.66 9.47 -7.00
N SER A 112 -20.91 10.15 -8.11
CA SER A 112 -21.57 11.45 -8.14
C SER A 112 -23.07 11.41 -7.80
N ASP A 113 -23.64 10.20 -7.73
CA ASP A 113 -25.08 9.92 -7.61
C ASP A 113 -25.41 9.03 -6.40
N PHE A 114 -24.51 8.97 -5.40
CA PHE A 114 -24.60 8.03 -4.26
C PHE A 114 -24.65 6.54 -4.67
N GLY A 115 -24.23 6.23 -5.91
CA GLY A 115 -24.01 4.88 -6.38
C GLY A 115 -22.76 4.22 -5.78
N PRO A 116 -22.40 3.02 -6.26
CA PRO A 116 -21.18 2.33 -5.82
C PRO A 116 -19.92 3.10 -6.22
N ILE A 117 -18.86 2.99 -5.40
CA ILE A 117 -17.54 3.51 -5.74
C ILE A 117 -17.06 2.99 -7.10
N LYS A 118 -16.31 3.80 -7.83
CA LYS A 118 -15.75 3.45 -9.14
C LYS A 118 -14.28 3.05 -8.97
N PRO A 119 -13.86 1.84 -9.36
CA PRO A 119 -12.45 1.45 -9.25
C PRO A 119 -11.56 2.24 -10.20
N ARG A 120 -10.32 2.54 -9.79
CA ARG A 120 -9.30 3.23 -10.60
C ARG A 120 -8.05 2.39 -10.85
N LEU A 121 -7.76 1.44 -9.97
CA LEU A 121 -6.67 0.46 -10.08
C LEU A 121 -7.21 -0.89 -10.58
#